data_AF-A0A3B8Y5T9-F1
#
_entry.id   AF-A0A3B8Y5T9-F1
#
_cell.length_a   1.000
_cell.length_b   1.000
_cell.length_c   1.000
_cell.angle_alpha   90.00
_cell.angle_beta   90.00
_cell.angle_gamma   90.00
#
_symmetry.space_group_name_H-M   'P 1'
#
loop_
_entity.id
_entity.type
_entity.pdbx_description
1 polymer ?
#
loop_
_entity_poly.entity_id
_entity_poly.type
_entity_poly.pdbx_seq_one_letter_code
_entity_poly.pdbx_strand_id
1 'polypeptide(L)'
;LVGTVKIIGARSTQIKTWDGVSIIVPNSRFLESEVINWSHSDATSAIRIPVGVAYGSDIKRVKLALLEAARNHREILVAPRPQVLFQEFGDSSLNFELRVWLKEPRAQFRIKSDLNYAIEKNFERYGITIPFPQRDLHLKSSDFKQLIQEISNSTEISDSEPSEKLPEVSEFTIDSDNDLDPLEDRLTYADIKTLVKEMRSSRGLSIQDRRYRLNIYPDCFVGSEAVNWLVQHHDYSREEAVELGQILVERGIIHHVLDQHTFKDSYLFYRFCEDEK
;
A
#
# COMPACT_ATOMS: atom_id res chain seq x y z
N LEU A 1 0.00 -30.88 9.09
CA LEU A 1 1.27 -31.08 9.83
C LEU A 1 2.42 -30.83 8.86
N VAL A 2 3.39 -29.98 9.19
CA VAL A 2 4.55 -29.72 8.32
C VAL A 2 5.82 -29.91 9.13
N GLY A 3 6.82 -30.58 8.55
CA GLY A 3 8.11 -30.79 9.17
C GLY A 3 9.03 -31.65 8.32
N THR A 4 10.24 -31.86 8.81
CA THR A 4 11.22 -32.75 8.17
C THR A 4 11.09 -34.15 8.74
N VAL A 5 10.91 -35.14 7.87
CA VAL A 5 10.94 -36.56 8.27
C VAL A 5 12.34 -36.91 8.74
N LYS A 6 12.46 -37.47 9.95
CA LYS A 6 13.73 -37.91 10.53
C LYS A 6 13.92 -39.42 10.39
N ILE A 7 12.92 -40.19 10.81
CA ILE A 7 12.97 -41.65 10.85
C ILE A 7 11.62 -42.19 10.40
N ILE A 8 11.63 -43.20 9.53
CA ILE A 8 10.45 -43.97 9.15
C ILE A 8 10.60 -45.37 9.76
N GLY A 9 9.74 -45.70 10.71
CA GLY A 9 9.67 -47.01 11.33
C GLY A 9 8.52 -47.85 10.77
N ALA A 10 8.42 -49.11 11.21
CA ALA A 10 7.40 -50.05 10.71
C ALA A 10 5.96 -49.61 11.00
N ARG A 11 5.71 -48.92 12.13
CA ARG A 11 4.36 -48.50 12.56
C ARG A 11 4.17 -46.98 12.64
N SER A 12 5.26 -46.23 12.74
CA SER A 12 5.21 -44.78 12.91
C SER A 12 6.39 -44.09 12.22
N THR A 13 6.17 -42.82 11.90
CA THR A 13 7.15 -41.92 11.31
C THR A 13 7.39 -40.76 12.28
N GLN A 14 8.66 -40.43 12.53
CA GLN A 14 9.06 -39.29 13.36
C GLN A 14 9.32 -38.08 12.47
N ILE A 15 8.60 -37.00 12.73
CA ILE A 15 8.70 -35.72 12.03
C ILE A 15 9.20 -34.66 13.01
N LYS A 16 10.24 -33.92 12.64
CA LYS A 16 10.69 -32.73 13.38
C LYS A 16 10.05 -31.49 12.76
N THR A 17 9.25 -30.76 13.53
CA THR A 17 8.68 -29.47 13.10
C THR A 17 9.76 -28.39 13.06
N TRP A 18 9.43 -27.26 12.45
CA TRP A 18 10.32 -26.09 12.40
C TRP A 18 10.55 -25.49 13.80
N ASP A 19 9.56 -25.61 14.70
CA ASP A 19 9.66 -25.24 16.12
C ASP A 19 10.60 -26.15 16.95
N GLY A 20 11.23 -27.15 16.32
CA GLY A 20 12.10 -28.10 17.00
C GLY A 20 11.39 -29.23 17.72
N VAL A 21 10.05 -29.25 17.71
CA VAL A 21 9.23 -30.32 18.33
C VAL A 21 9.29 -31.60 17.49
N SER A 22 9.46 -32.73 18.15
CA SER A 22 9.40 -34.05 17.50
C SER A 22 8.01 -34.66 17.66
N ILE A 23 7.37 -34.97 16.54
CA ILE A 23 6.03 -35.53 16.47
C ILE A 23 6.12 -36.94 15.90
N ILE A 24 5.49 -37.90 16.57
CA ILE A 24 5.39 -39.30 16.13
C ILE A 24 4.02 -39.50 15.49
N VAL A 25 3.99 -39.87 14.21
CA VAL A 25 2.76 -40.04 13.44
C VAL A 25 2.59 -41.52 13.05
N PRO A 26 1.47 -42.18 13.38
CA PRO A 26 1.19 -43.54 12.91
C PRO A 26 1.15 -43.60 11.38
N ASN A 27 1.72 -44.65 10.80
CA ASN A 27 1.83 -44.75 9.34
C ASN A 27 0.46 -44.83 8.64
N SER A 28 -0.56 -45.39 9.30
CA SER A 28 -1.93 -45.46 8.79
C SER A 28 -2.51 -44.08 8.44
N ARG A 29 -2.12 -43.03 9.17
CA ARG A 29 -2.60 -41.67 8.94
C ARG A 29 -2.18 -41.10 7.57
N PHE A 30 -1.05 -41.57 7.02
CA PHE A 30 -0.59 -41.16 5.68
C PHE A 30 -1.31 -41.88 4.54
N LEU A 31 -2.06 -42.95 4.83
CA LEU A 31 -2.90 -43.63 3.84
C LEU A 31 -4.26 -42.93 3.69
N GLU A 32 -4.70 -42.21 4.72
CA GLU A 32 -6.00 -41.55 4.78
C GLU A 32 -5.98 -40.10 4.27
N SER A 33 -4.79 -39.47 4.23
CA SER A 33 -4.65 -38.05 3.91
C SER A 33 -3.55 -37.80 2.88
N GLU A 34 -3.75 -36.79 2.03
CA GLU A 34 -2.77 -36.39 1.02
C GLU A 34 -1.47 -35.89 1.68
N VAL A 35 -0.33 -36.34 1.17
CA VAL A 35 1.00 -35.95 1.67
C VAL A 35 1.72 -35.12 0.62
N ILE A 36 2.00 -33.86 0.96
CA ILE A 36 2.75 -32.94 0.09
C ILE A 36 4.25 -33.10 0.38
N ASN A 37 5.00 -33.66 -0.58
CA ASN A 37 6.45 -33.78 -0.49
C ASN A 37 7.16 -32.63 -1.21
N TRP A 38 7.63 -31.66 -0.45
CA TRP A 38 8.38 -30.50 -0.95
C TRP A 38 9.83 -30.78 -1.35
N SER A 39 10.33 -32.00 -1.14
CA SER A 39 11.71 -32.42 -1.46
C SER A 39 11.75 -33.50 -2.55
N HIS A 40 10.63 -33.77 -3.22
CA HIS A 40 10.58 -34.78 -4.27
C HIS A 40 10.90 -34.17 -5.65
N SER A 41 11.80 -34.85 -6.37
CA SER A 41 12.18 -34.68 -7.79
C SER A 41 12.73 -33.33 -8.25
N ASP A 42 12.09 -32.18 -7.95
CA ASP A 42 12.49 -30.88 -8.46
C ASP A 42 12.90 -29.91 -7.35
N ALA A 43 14.04 -29.25 -7.52
CA ALA A 43 14.48 -28.19 -6.60
C ALA A 43 13.60 -26.94 -6.70
N THR A 44 12.83 -26.78 -7.78
CA THR A 44 11.99 -25.60 -7.97
C THR A 44 10.58 -25.82 -7.45
N SER A 45 10.16 -25.03 -6.46
CA SER A 45 8.79 -25.05 -5.94
C SER A 45 8.10 -23.71 -6.14
N ALA A 46 6.84 -23.75 -6.54
CA ALA A 46 6.00 -22.56 -6.60
C ALA A 46 5.29 -22.36 -5.26
N ILE A 47 5.35 -21.14 -4.73
CA ILE A 47 4.56 -20.72 -3.57
C ILE A 47 3.44 -19.78 -4.04
N ARG A 48 2.33 -19.82 -3.31
CA ARG A 48 1.15 -18.99 -3.54
C ARG A 48 0.94 -18.09 -2.34
N ILE A 49 0.81 -16.79 -2.59
CA ILE A 49 0.65 -15.77 -1.56
C ILE A 49 -0.69 -15.09 -1.81
N PRO A 50 -1.72 -15.38 -0.99
CA PRO A 50 -3.01 -14.73 -1.09
C PRO A 50 -2.89 -13.29 -0.57
N VAL A 51 -3.45 -12.34 -1.31
CA VAL A 51 -3.42 -10.91 -0.98
C VAL A 51 -4.79 -10.32 -1.24
N GLY A 52 -5.38 -9.67 -0.23
CA GLY A 52 -6.65 -8.96 -0.35
C GLY A 52 -6.42 -7.45 -0.41
N VAL A 53 -7.09 -6.76 -1.32
CA VAL A 53 -7.06 -5.30 -1.44
C VAL A 53 -8.47 -4.73 -1.39
N ALA A 54 -8.61 -3.46 -0.97
CA ALA A 54 -9.91 -2.83 -0.82
C ALA A 54 -10.61 -2.65 -2.17
N TYR A 55 -11.94 -2.79 -2.16
CA TYR A 55 -12.78 -2.43 -3.30
C TYR A 55 -12.52 -0.97 -3.72
N GLY A 56 -12.41 -0.74 -5.03
CA GLY A 56 -12.05 0.58 -5.59
C GLY A 56 -10.55 0.79 -5.84
N SER A 57 -9.68 -0.12 -5.38
CA SER A 57 -8.25 -0.08 -5.72
C SER A 57 -8.02 -0.33 -7.22
N ASP A 58 -7.05 0.38 -7.82
CA ASP A 58 -6.67 0.15 -9.21
C ASP A 58 -5.96 -1.21 -9.37
N ILE A 59 -6.64 -2.15 -10.01
CA ILE A 59 -6.17 -3.51 -10.30
C ILE A 59 -4.80 -3.50 -11.01
N LYS A 60 -4.54 -2.52 -11.88
CA LYS A 60 -3.27 -2.41 -12.60
C LYS A 60 -2.13 -2.05 -11.64
N ARG A 61 -2.36 -1.09 -10.74
CA ARG A 61 -1.38 -0.71 -9.70
C ARG A 61 -1.12 -1.87 -8.74
N VAL A 62 -2.15 -2.58 -8.32
CA VAL A 62 -2.02 -3.78 -7.47
C VAL A 62 -1.13 -4.83 -8.15
N LYS A 63 -1.40 -5.12 -9.43
CA LYS A 63 -0.58 -6.06 -10.20
C LYS A 63 0.89 -5.62 -10.30
N LEU A 64 1.13 -4.34 -10.56
CA LEU A 64 2.50 -3.79 -10.65
C LEU A 64 3.22 -3.89 -9.31
N ALA A 65 2.58 -3.47 -8.22
CA ALA A 65 3.13 -3.50 -6.87
C ALA A 65 3.53 -4.93 -6.43
N LEU A 66 2.68 -5.92 -6.69
CA LEU A 66 2.92 -7.33 -6.39
C LEU A 66 4.07 -7.92 -7.23
N LEU A 67 4.12 -7.58 -8.53
CA LEU A 67 5.19 -8.05 -9.40
C LEU A 67 6.54 -7.41 -9.05
N GLU A 68 6.55 -6.13 -8.66
CA GLU A 68 7.76 -5.45 -8.20
C GLU A 68 8.28 -6.05 -6.88
N ALA A 69 7.39 -6.33 -5.92
CA ALA A 69 7.75 -6.99 -4.67
C ALA A 69 8.43 -8.34 -4.92
N ALA A 70 7.89 -9.13 -5.85
CA ALA A 70 8.49 -10.41 -6.25
C ALA A 70 9.83 -10.24 -6.99
N ARG A 71 9.98 -9.23 -7.84
CA ARG A 71 11.21 -9.03 -8.62
C ARG A 71 12.39 -8.54 -7.77
N ASN A 72 12.11 -7.75 -6.73
CA ASN A 72 13.14 -7.21 -5.85
C ASN A 72 13.68 -8.26 -4.86
N HIS A 73 13.02 -9.41 -4.72
CA HIS A 73 13.44 -10.45 -3.79
C HIS A 73 14.47 -11.41 -4.43
N ARG A 74 15.68 -11.47 -3.85
CA ARG A 74 16.84 -12.22 -4.42
C ARG A 74 16.62 -13.72 -4.60
N GLU A 75 15.80 -14.34 -3.76
CA GLU A 75 15.59 -15.79 -3.75
C GLU A 75 14.50 -16.27 -4.72
N ILE A 76 13.83 -15.33 -5.40
CA ILE A 76 12.78 -15.63 -6.37
C ILE A 76 13.42 -15.80 -7.74
N LEU A 77 13.00 -16.86 -8.42
CA LEU A 77 13.47 -17.15 -9.77
C LEU A 77 12.85 -16.15 -10.76
N VAL A 78 13.70 -15.63 -11.64
CA VAL A 78 13.26 -14.78 -12.77
C VAL A 78 12.59 -15.63 -13.85
N ALA A 79 13.01 -16.89 -13.98
CA ALA A 79 12.44 -17.89 -14.87
C ALA A 79 12.22 -19.19 -14.08
N PRO A 80 10.96 -19.66 -13.91
CA PRO A 80 9.70 -19.12 -14.40
C PRO A 80 9.34 -17.74 -13.83
N ARG A 81 8.66 -16.90 -14.62
CA ARG A 81 8.32 -15.52 -14.22
C ARG A 81 7.23 -15.52 -13.13
N PRO A 82 7.33 -14.65 -12.10
CA PRO A 82 6.25 -14.37 -11.17
C PRO A 82 4.94 -14.05 -11.88
N GLN A 83 3.83 -14.53 -11.33
CA GLN A 83 2.49 -14.30 -11.87
C GLN A 83 1.59 -13.75 -10.78
N VAL A 84 0.74 -12.80 -11.14
CA VAL A 84 -0.34 -12.30 -10.29
C VAL A 84 -1.65 -12.71 -10.94
N LEU A 85 -2.47 -13.44 -10.20
CA LEU A 85 -3.79 -13.89 -10.61
C LEU A 85 -4.84 -13.17 -9.79
N PHE A 86 -5.87 -12.65 -10.46
CA PHE A 86 -7.10 -12.24 -9.79
C PHE A 86 -7.93 -13.50 -9.55
N GLN A 87 -8.19 -13.85 -8.30
CA GLN A 87 -8.88 -15.09 -7.94
C GLN A 87 -10.39 -14.88 -7.98
N GLU A 88 -10.88 -13.95 -7.16
CA GLU A 88 -12.31 -13.75 -6.95
C GLU A 88 -12.61 -12.39 -6.33
N PHE A 89 -13.89 -12.04 -6.33
CA PHE A 89 -14.46 -10.94 -5.55
C PHE A 89 -14.92 -11.50 -4.21
N GLY A 90 -14.20 -11.20 -3.13
CA GLY A 90 -14.53 -11.64 -1.76
C GLY A 90 -15.48 -10.68 -1.05
N ASP A 91 -16.00 -11.07 0.11
CA ASP A 91 -17.06 -10.31 0.81
C ASP A 91 -16.66 -8.87 1.19
N SER A 92 -15.38 -8.63 1.47
CA SER A 92 -14.85 -7.29 1.81
C SER A 92 -13.55 -6.95 1.08
N SER A 93 -13.08 -7.79 0.16
CA SER A 93 -11.81 -7.60 -0.54
C SER A 93 -11.82 -8.14 -1.97
N LEU A 94 -11.00 -7.53 -2.81
CA LEU A 94 -10.60 -8.11 -4.09
C LEU A 94 -9.44 -9.07 -3.82
N ASN A 95 -9.64 -10.36 -4.13
CA ASN A 95 -8.68 -11.41 -3.77
C ASN A 95 -7.72 -11.68 -4.94
N PHE A 96 -6.43 -11.48 -4.68
CA PHE A 96 -5.34 -11.77 -5.60
C PHE A 96 -4.47 -12.90 -5.07
N GLU A 97 -3.80 -13.60 -5.98
CA GLU A 97 -2.76 -14.58 -5.67
C GLU A 97 -1.47 -14.20 -6.40
N LEU A 98 -0.41 -13.96 -5.62
CA LEU A 98 0.94 -13.86 -6.15
C LEU A 98 1.58 -15.25 -6.14
N ARG A 99 1.92 -15.75 -7.34
CA ARG A 99 2.61 -17.01 -7.56
C ARG A 99 4.06 -16.76 -7.93
N VAL A 100 4.98 -17.27 -7.12
CA VAL A 100 6.43 -17.13 -7.33
C VAL A 100 7.13 -18.47 -7.22
N TRP A 101 8.23 -18.63 -7.95
CA TRP A 101 9.02 -19.87 -7.99
C TRP A 101 10.32 -19.68 -7.20
N LEU A 102 10.63 -20.65 -6.36
CA LEU A 102 11.77 -20.65 -5.46
C LEU A 102 12.78 -21.72 -5.88
N LYS A 103 14.07 -21.44 -5.70
CA LYS A 103 15.15 -22.43 -5.89
C LYS A 103 15.26 -23.42 -4.72
N GLU A 104 14.84 -23.00 -3.53
CA GLU A 104 14.91 -23.82 -2.32
C GLU A 104 13.54 -23.86 -1.62
N PRO A 105 12.82 -24.99 -1.69
CA PRO A 105 11.48 -25.10 -1.10
C PRO A 105 11.49 -24.99 0.43
N ARG A 106 12.61 -25.32 1.08
CA ARG A 106 12.76 -25.23 2.55
C ARG A 106 12.66 -23.80 3.07
N ALA A 107 13.09 -22.83 2.26
CA ALA A 107 13.07 -21.42 2.62
C ALA A 107 11.68 -20.78 2.43
N GLN A 108 10.67 -21.54 1.96
CA GLN A 108 9.35 -20.99 1.60
C GLN A 108 8.68 -20.14 2.69
N PHE A 109 8.83 -20.52 3.96
CA PHE A 109 8.18 -19.80 5.07
C PHE A 109 8.83 -18.45 5.31
N ARG A 110 10.17 -18.40 5.30
CA ARG A 110 10.93 -17.16 5.43
C ARG A 110 10.66 -16.24 4.24
N ILE A 111 10.77 -16.77 3.02
CA ILE A 111 10.54 -15.99 1.80
C ILE A 111 9.09 -15.49 1.72
N LYS A 112 8.11 -16.30 2.12
CA LYS A 112 6.71 -15.85 2.20
C LYS A 112 6.55 -14.68 3.17
N SER A 113 7.20 -14.75 4.33
CA SER A 113 7.20 -13.65 5.30
C SER A 113 7.85 -12.39 4.72
N ASP A 114 9.05 -12.52 4.15
CA ASP A 114 9.80 -11.42 3.53
C ASP A 114 9.01 -10.77 2.39
N LEU A 115 8.32 -11.58 1.59
CA LEU A 115 7.43 -11.09 0.54
C LEU A 115 6.21 -10.36 1.09
N ASN A 116 5.60 -10.82 2.17
CA ASN A 116 4.47 -10.11 2.77
C ASN A 116 4.89 -8.71 3.25
N TYR A 117 6.06 -8.57 3.88
CA TYR A 117 6.62 -7.27 4.24
C TYR A 117 6.90 -6.39 3.02
N ALA A 118 7.47 -6.97 1.95
CA ALA A 118 7.73 -6.22 0.72
C ALA A 118 6.45 -5.78 0.01
N ILE A 119 5.39 -6.62 0.05
CA ILE A 119 4.09 -6.32 -0.53
C ILE A 119 3.42 -5.17 0.23
N GLU A 120 3.44 -5.22 1.56
CA GLU A 120 2.86 -4.18 2.41
C GLU A 120 3.51 -2.82 2.15
N LYS A 121 4.85 -2.76 2.16
CA LYS A 121 5.61 -1.56 1.83
C LYS A 121 5.33 -1.03 0.42
N ASN A 122 5.19 -1.94 -0.55
CA ASN A 122 4.85 -1.53 -1.92
C ASN A 122 3.41 -1.02 -1.99
N PHE A 123 2.47 -1.62 -1.27
CA PHE A 123 1.09 -1.16 -1.24
C PHE A 123 0.98 0.25 -0.67
N GLU A 124 1.70 0.55 0.40
CA GLU A 124 1.82 1.90 0.94
C GLU A 124 2.36 2.88 -0.12
N ARG A 125 3.48 2.55 -0.78
CA ARG A 125 4.06 3.38 -1.85
C ARG A 125 3.12 3.63 -3.03
N TYR A 126 2.29 2.66 -3.37
CA TYR A 126 1.33 2.75 -4.47
C TYR A 126 -0.05 3.29 -4.06
N GLY A 127 -0.23 3.64 -2.78
CA GLY A 127 -1.50 4.11 -2.23
C GLY A 127 -2.62 3.07 -2.28
N ILE A 128 -2.29 1.79 -2.10
CA ILE A 128 -3.23 0.67 -2.11
C ILE A 128 -3.65 0.36 -0.67
N THR A 129 -4.93 0.53 -0.36
CA THR A 129 -5.48 0.25 0.96
C THR A 129 -5.76 -1.24 1.14
N ILE A 130 -5.30 -1.81 2.26
CA ILE A 130 -5.68 -3.15 2.71
C ILE A 130 -7.04 -3.05 3.42
N PRO A 131 -8.05 -3.85 3.03
CA PRO A 131 -9.39 -3.70 3.56
C PRO A 131 -9.47 -4.26 4.98
N PHE A 132 -10.16 -3.52 5.84
CA PHE A 132 -10.72 -4.08 7.06
C PHE A 132 -12.06 -4.76 6.72
N PRO A 133 -12.44 -5.84 7.44
CA PRO A 133 -13.74 -6.47 7.25
C PRO A 133 -14.85 -5.43 7.47
N GLN A 134 -15.67 -5.19 6.46
CA GLN A 134 -16.77 -4.25 6.52
C GLN A 134 -18.02 -4.96 7.06
N ARG A 135 -18.78 -4.29 7.93
CA ARG A 135 -20.08 -4.76 8.41
C ARG A 135 -21.10 -3.65 8.20
N ASP A 136 -22.10 -3.93 7.37
CA ASP A 136 -23.21 -3.01 7.16
C ASP A 136 -24.26 -3.19 8.27
N LEU A 137 -24.55 -2.10 8.99
CA LEU A 137 -25.60 -2.06 9.99
C LEU A 137 -26.88 -1.48 9.35
N HIS A 138 -27.85 -2.33 9.04
CA HIS A 138 -29.14 -1.88 8.52
C HIS A 138 -30.13 -1.63 9.67
N LEU A 139 -30.18 -0.39 10.15
CA LEU A 139 -31.12 0.02 11.20
C LEU A 139 -32.52 0.25 10.62
N LYS A 140 -33.53 -0.44 11.15
CA LYS A 140 -34.94 -0.18 10.83
C LYS A 140 -35.45 0.98 11.69
N SER A 141 -36.35 1.79 11.14
CA SER A 141 -36.85 3.02 11.77
C SER A 141 -37.54 2.81 13.13
N SER A 142 -38.06 1.61 13.40
CA SER A 142 -38.61 1.21 14.70
C SER A 142 -37.54 1.13 15.78
N ASP A 143 -36.37 0.63 15.41
CA ASP A 143 -35.29 0.25 16.33
C ASP A 143 -34.44 1.48 16.66
N PHE A 144 -34.34 2.43 15.72
CA PHE A 144 -33.66 3.71 15.92
C PHE A 144 -34.32 4.57 17.02
N LYS A 145 -35.67 4.56 17.10
CA LYS A 145 -36.40 5.30 18.15
C LYS A 145 -36.21 4.68 19.54
N GLN A 146 -36.19 3.35 19.62
CA GLN A 146 -35.97 2.64 20.89
C GLN A 146 -34.53 2.86 21.39
N LEU A 147 -33.54 2.82 20.48
CA LEU A 147 -32.13 3.06 20.83
C LEU A 147 -31.89 4.49 21.32
N ILE A 148 -32.48 5.50 20.65
CA ILE A 148 -32.41 6.89 21.11
C ILE A 148 -33.08 7.04 22.48
N GLN A 149 -34.21 6.36 22.71
CA GLN A 149 -34.94 6.44 23.97
C GLN A 149 -34.18 5.75 25.12
N GLU A 150 -33.46 4.66 24.86
CA GLU A 150 -32.58 4.01 25.84
C GLU A 150 -31.37 4.88 26.18
N ILE A 151 -30.75 5.53 25.19
CA ILE A 151 -29.63 6.46 25.39
C ILE A 151 -30.10 7.71 26.15
N SER A 152 -31.24 8.29 25.78
CA SER A 152 -31.86 9.41 26.50
C SER A 152 -32.21 9.07 27.94
N ASN A 153 -32.78 7.89 28.19
CA ASN A 153 -33.13 7.43 29.55
C ASN A 153 -31.90 7.16 30.43
N SER A 154 -30.74 6.85 29.83
CA SER A 154 -29.49 6.69 30.59
C SER A 154 -28.83 8.01 31.00
N THR A 155 -29.35 9.16 30.56
CA THR A 155 -28.71 10.48 30.73
C THR A 155 -29.42 11.40 31.74
N GLU A 156 -30.47 10.94 32.45
CA GLU A 156 -31.11 11.75 33.49
C GLU A 156 -30.46 11.58 34.87
N ILE A 157 -29.31 12.23 35.12
CA ILE A 157 -28.99 12.83 36.45
C ILE A 157 -28.29 14.19 36.26
N SER A 158 -29.00 15.21 36.77
CA SER A 158 -28.63 16.57 37.20
C SER A 158 -28.24 17.63 36.17
N ASP A 159 -29.22 18.49 35.86
CA ASP A 159 -29.03 19.90 35.53
C ASP A 159 -28.30 20.65 36.67
N SER A 160 -27.21 21.33 36.31
CA SER A 160 -26.87 22.63 36.88
C SER A 160 -26.41 23.55 35.74
N GLU A 161 -27.02 24.73 35.70
CA GLU A 161 -27.00 25.74 34.63
C GLU A 161 -25.63 26.42 34.34
N PRO A 162 -25.50 27.21 33.25
CA PRO A 162 -24.32 27.22 32.39
C PRO A 162 -23.42 28.45 32.53
N SER A 163 -22.09 28.27 32.44
CA SER A 163 -21.18 29.28 31.85
C SER A 163 -19.80 28.70 31.50
N GLU A 164 -19.44 28.92 30.23
CA GLU A 164 -18.10 29.06 29.64
C GLU A 164 -16.88 28.41 30.33
N LYS A 165 -16.35 27.36 29.69
CA LYS A 165 -14.96 27.22 29.19
C LYS A 165 -14.70 25.74 28.88
N LEU A 166 -14.24 25.44 27.67
CA LEU A 166 -13.61 24.15 27.36
C LEU A 166 -12.10 24.31 27.51
N PRO A 167 -11.51 23.67 28.53
CA PRO A 167 -10.16 23.12 28.38
C PRO A 167 -10.12 21.61 28.66
N GLU A 168 -9.33 20.95 27.81
CA GLU A 168 -8.50 19.76 28.03
C GLU A 168 -9.16 18.41 28.38
N VAL A 169 -9.04 17.47 27.44
CA VAL A 169 -8.89 16.05 27.75
C VAL A 169 -7.50 15.63 27.28
N SER A 170 -6.63 15.40 28.27
CA SER A 170 -5.29 14.85 28.15
C SER A 170 -5.33 13.32 27.95
N GLU A 171 -4.70 12.89 26.85
CA GLU A 171 -3.75 11.77 26.73
C GLU A 171 -4.15 10.34 27.14
N PHE A 172 -4.24 9.47 26.13
CA PHE A 172 -3.67 8.12 26.21
C PHE A 172 -2.55 8.01 25.16
N THR A 173 -1.34 7.81 25.67
CA THR A 173 -0.05 7.81 24.98
C THR A 173 0.10 6.62 24.03
N ILE A 174 0.36 6.89 22.75
CA ILE A 174 1.08 6.00 21.84
C ILE A 174 2.44 6.65 21.66
N ASP A 175 3.51 5.93 22.04
CA ASP A 175 4.89 6.40 22.01
C ASP A 175 5.25 7.05 20.67
N SER A 176 5.36 8.37 20.69
CA SER A 176 5.83 9.22 19.61
C SER A 176 7.33 9.46 19.77
N ASP A 177 8.13 8.50 19.30
CA ASP A 177 9.49 8.77 18.84
C ASP A 177 9.51 8.57 17.32
N ASN A 178 8.89 9.51 16.62
CA ASN A 178 9.28 9.88 15.26
C ASN A 178 8.74 11.29 15.03
N ASP A 179 9.67 12.25 15.04
CA ASP A 179 9.46 13.65 14.68
C ASP A 179 8.65 13.74 13.37
N LEU A 180 7.34 13.97 13.50
CA LEU A 180 6.43 14.25 12.40
C LEU A 180 6.36 15.77 12.23
N ASP A 181 6.78 16.19 11.03
CA ASP A 181 6.97 17.57 10.61
C ASP A 181 5.64 18.37 10.67
N PRO A 182 5.58 19.59 11.27
CA PRO A 182 4.32 20.27 11.59
C PRO A 182 3.57 20.97 10.43
N LEU A 183 3.83 20.64 9.15
CA LEU A 183 3.31 21.41 8.02
C LEU A 183 2.27 20.71 7.12
N GLU A 184 1.98 19.42 7.29
CA GLU A 184 1.08 18.70 6.36
C GLU A 184 -0.42 19.06 6.46
N ASP A 185 -0.83 19.85 7.45
CA ASP A 185 -2.26 20.10 7.73
C ASP A 185 -2.83 21.38 7.07
N ARG A 186 -2.11 22.01 6.12
CA ARG A 186 -2.52 23.30 5.52
C ARG A 186 -3.12 23.24 4.12
N LEU A 187 -3.08 22.10 3.42
CA LEU A 187 -3.56 22.00 2.03
C LEU A 187 -4.51 20.81 1.82
N THR A 188 -5.80 21.13 1.77
CA THR A 188 -6.84 20.16 1.47
C THR A 188 -6.73 19.68 0.02
N TYR A 189 -7.23 18.47 -0.28
CA TYR A 189 -7.30 17.95 -1.65
C TYR A 189 -8.00 18.90 -2.64
N ALA A 190 -8.95 19.71 -2.15
CA ALA A 190 -9.64 20.75 -2.92
C ALA A 190 -8.70 21.90 -3.35
N ASP A 191 -7.77 22.29 -2.49
CA ASP A 191 -6.83 23.39 -2.74
C ASP A 191 -5.81 22.97 -3.81
N ILE A 192 -5.33 21.74 -3.72
CA ILE A 192 -4.40 21.16 -4.71
C ILE A 192 -5.05 21.03 -6.09
N LYS A 193 -6.32 20.61 -6.15
CA LYS A 193 -7.03 20.54 -7.43
C LYS A 193 -7.23 21.92 -8.08
N THR A 194 -7.46 22.93 -7.26
CA THR A 194 -7.59 24.32 -7.71
C THR A 194 -6.25 24.85 -8.23
N LEU A 195 -5.18 24.61 -7.48
CA LEU A 195 -3.81 24.97 -7.85
C LEU A 195 -3.40 24.35 -9.20
N VAL A 196 -3.64 23.06 -9.41
CA VAL A 196 -3.31 22.37 -10.68
C VAL A 196 -4.06 22.97 -11.86
N LYS A 197 -5.32 23.37 -11.66
CA LYS A 197 -6.12 24.03 -12.70
C LYS A 197 -5.56 25.40 -13.06
N GLU A 198 -5.05 26.15 -12.08
CA GLU A 198 -4.41 27.44 -12.28
C GLU A 198 -3.04 27.30 -12.97
N MET A 199 -2.24 26.30 -12.56
CA MET A 199 -0.96 25.96 -13.20
C MET A 199 -1.11 25.57 -14.67
N ARG A 200 -2.23 24.97 -15.08
CA ARG A 200 -2.52 24.61 -16.48
C ARG A 200 -3.26 25.70 -17.26
N SER A 201 -3.63 26.81 -16.62
CA SER A 201 -4.30 27.92 -17.30
C SER A 201 -3.37 28.65 -18.26
N SER A 202 -3.92 29.49 -19.15
CA SER A 202 -3.13 30.30 -20.08
C SER A 202 -2.21 31.34 -19.42
N ARG A 203 -2.39 31.60 -18.12
CA ARG A 203 -1.51 32.43 -17.28
C ARG A 203 -0.66 31.61 -16.29
N GLY A 204 -0.71 30.28 -16.44
CA GLY A 204 -0.03 29.30 -15.61
C GLY A 204 1.41 29.02 -16.09
N LEU A 205 1.77 27.75 -16.08
CA LEU A 205 3.07 27.26 -16.52
C LEU A 205 3.20 27.23 -18.05
N SER A 206 4.43 27.41 -18.54
CA SER A 206 4.76 27.23 -19.95
C SER A 206 4.88 25.74 -20.29
N ILE A 207 3.73 25.12 -20.59
CA ILE A 207 3.66 23.72 -21.05
C ILE A 207 3.91 23.69 -22.56
N GLN A 208 5.02 23.11 -22.99
CA GLN A 208 5.41 23.03 -24.41
C GLN A 208 6.44 21.93 -24.66
N ASP A 209 6.56 21.53 -25.92
CA ASP A 209 7.59 20.59 -26.38
C ASP A 209 8.98 21.21 -26.27
N ARG A 210 9.86 20.58 -25.49
CA ARG A 210 11.25 21.06 -25.31
C ARG A 210 12.23 20.04 -25.86
N ARG A 211 13.22 20.53 -26.61
CA ARG A 211 14.34 19.72 -27.11
C ARG A 211 15.52 19.84 -26.16
N TYR A 212 16.05 18.70 -25.71
CA TYR A 212 17.29 18.65 -24.95
C TYR A 212 18.22 17.59 -25.53
N ARG A 213 19.44 18.02 -25.88
CA ARG A 213 20.40 17.25 -26.67
C ARG A 213 19.77 16.77 -27.98
N LEU A 214 19.64 15.45 -28.15
CA LEU A 214 19.10 14.79 -29.35
C LEU A 214 17.64 14.37 -29.20
N ASN A 215 17.02 14.58 -28.02
CA ASN A 215 15.67 14.12 -27.72
C ASN A 215 14.69 15.30 -27.66
N ILE A 216 13.44 15.04 -28.05
CA ILE A 216 12.30 15.96 -27.91
C ILE A 216 11.39 15.40 -26.82
N TYR A 217 11.04 16.26 -25.86
CA TYR A 217 10.18 15.93 -24.74
C TYR A 217 8.88 16.74 -24.87
N PRO A 218 7.77 16.09 -25.27
CA PRO A 218 6.52 16.81 -25.49
C PRO A 218 5.85 17.24 -24.17
N ASP A 219 5.01 18.27 -24.23
CA ASP A 219 4.10 18.70 -23.15
C ASP A 219 4.77 18.78 -21.76
N CYS A 220 5.96 19.35 -21.69
CA CYS A 220 6.70 19.46 -20.44
C CYS A 220 6.71 20.90 -19.90
N PHE A 221 7.06 21.07 -18.64
CA PHE A 221 7.38 22.34 -18.01
C PHE A 221 8.70 22.21 -17.22
N VAL A 222 9.33 23.34 -16.90
CA VAL A 222 10.62 23.35 -16.19
C VAL A 222 10.41 23.55 -14.69
N GLY A 223 11.10 22.77 -13.85
CA GLY A 223 10.99 22.85 -12.38
C GLY A 223 11.21 24.27 -11.83
N SER A 224 12.27 24.94 -12.28
CA SER A 224 12.55 26.33 -11.88
C SER A 224 11.51 27.34 -12.36
N GLU A 225 10.89 27.10 -13.53
CA GLU A 225 9.79 27.96 -14.01
C GLU A 225 8.54 27.78 -13.12
N ALA A 226 8.27 26.54 -12.70
CA ALA A 226 7.16 26.24 -11.78
C ALA A 226 7.37 26.87 -10.39
N VAL A 227 8.58 26.80 -9.84
CA VAL A 227 8.91 27.46 -8.58
C VAL A 227 8.75 28.98 -8.69
N ASN A 228 9.27 29.60 -9.77
CA ASN A 228 9.09 31.03 -9.98
C ASN A 228 7.62 31.43 -10.10
N TRP A 229 6.79 30.60 -10.74
CA TRP A 229 5.36 30.85 -10.87
C TRP A 229 4.65 30.82 -9.51
N LEU A 230 4.94 29.82 -8.67
CA LEU A 230 4.39 29.68 -7.32
C LEU A 230 4.75 30.86 -6.42
N VAL A 231 6.01 31.30 -6.46
CA VAL A 231 6.47 32.48 -5.73
C VAL A 231 5.75 33.76 -6.18
N GLN A 232 5.47 33.91 -7.47
CA GLN A 232 4.85 35.12 -8.02
C GLN A 232 3.34 35.19 -7.82
N HIS A 233 2.63 34.06 -7.86
CA HIS A 233 1.16 34.03 -7.88
C HIS A 233 0.53 33.70 -6.52
N HIS A 234 1.27 33.00 -5.64
CA HIS A 234 0.74 32.50 -4.38
C HIS A 234 1.56 32.92 -3.15
N ASP A 235 2.52 33.84 -3.32
CA ASP A 235 3.38 34.40 -2.25
C ASP A 235 4.14 33.34 -1.44
N TYR A 236 4.41 32.18 -2.04
CA TYR A 236 5.21 31.11 -1.43
C TYR A 236 6.70 31.49 -1.42
N SER A 237 7.40 31.07 -0.39
CA SER A 237 8.86 31.03 -0.42
C SER A 237 9.34 30.02 -1.47
N ARG A 238 10.60 30.14 -1.91
CA ARG A 238 11.17 29.14 -2.84
C ARG A 238 11.23 27.73 -2.23
N GLU A 239 11.43 27.65 -0.92
CA GLU A 239 11.48 26.39 -0.18
C GLU A 239 10.08 25.76 -0.12
N GLU A 240 9.07 26.54 0.25
CA GLU A 240 7.65 26.12 0.25
C GLU A 240 7.19 25.69 -1.16
N ALA A 241 7.60 26.42 -2.20
CA ALA A 241 7.27 26.06 -3.58
C ALA A 241 7.91 24.73 -4.03
N VAL A 242 9.10 24.39 -3.53
CA VAL A 242 9.74 23.08 -3.78
C VAL A 242 9.04 21.98 -3.01
N GLU A 243 8.67 22.20 -1.76
CA GLU A 243 7.87 21.26 -0.96
C GLU A 243 6.51 20.98 -1.61
N LEU A 244 5.81 22.03 -2.08
CA LEU A 244 4.57 21.88 -2.83
C LEU A 244 4.77 21.06 -4.10
N GLY A 245 5.81 21.35 -4.87
CA GLY A 245 6.12 20.56 -6.05
C GLY A 245 6.44 19.10 -5.71
N GLN A 246 7.08 18.84 -4.57
CA GLN A 246 7.35 17.49 -4.08
C GLN A 246 6.05 16.77 -3.67
N ILE A 247 5.13 17.45 -2.98
CA ILE A 247 3.80 16.94 -2.66
C ILE A 247 3.02 16.61 -3.95
N LEU A 248 3.12 17.45 -5.00
CA LEU A 248 2.48 17.17 -6.29
C LEU A 248 3.08 15.95 -6.99
N VAL A 249 4.39 15.69 -6.84
CA VAL A 249 5.06 14.48 -7.32
C VAL A 249 4.60 13.24 -6.56
N GLU A 250 4.56 13.31 -5.23
CA GLU A 250 4.16 12.19 -4.36
C GLU A 250 2.70 11.81 -4.55
N ARG A 251 1.83 12.80 -4.77
CA ARG A 251 0.42 12.58 -5.12
C ARG A 251 0.21 12.14 -6.57
N GLY A 252 1.27 12.02 -7.36
CA GLY A 252 1.23 11.55 -8.74
C GLY A 252 0.50 12.49 -9.70
N ILE A 253 0.48 13.78 -9.40
CA ILE A 253 -0.13 14.82 -10.24
C ILE A 253 0.85 15.26 -11.33
N ILE A 254 2.12 15.40 -10.96
CA ILE A 254 3.23 15.68 -11.87
C ILE A 254 4.32 14.61 -11.69
N HIS A 255 5.14 14.40 -12.71
CA HIS A 255 6.29 13.52 -12.62
C HIS A 255 7.47 14.10 -13.41
N HIS A 256 8.69 13.70 -13.05
CA HIS A 256 9.87 14.06 -13.82
C HIS A 256 9.87 13.27 -15.14
N VAL A 257 10.15 13.92 -16.27
CA VAL A 257 10.00 13.31 -17.61
C VAL A 257 10.87 12.06 -17.82
N LEU A 258 11.96 11.89 -17.06
CA LEU A 258 12.81 10.68 -17.06
C LEU A 258 12.66 9.81 -15.80
N ASP A 259 11.77 10.15 -14.88
CA ASP A 259 11.53 9.47 -13.59
C ASP A 259 12.79 9.24 -12.72
N GLN A 260 13.79 10.11 -12.87
CA GLN A 260 15.10 9.98 -12.20
C GLN A 260 15.27 10.91 -10.99
N HIS A 261 14.40 11.89 -10.81
CA HIS A 261 14.58 12.96 -9.83
C HIS A 261 13.27 13.32 -9.12
N THR A 262 13.40 13.67 -7.84
CA THR A 262 12.39 14.39 -7.05
C THR A 262 12.18 15.81 -7.60
N PHE A 263 11.17 16.52 -7.11
CA PHE A 263 10.94 17.90 -7.54
C PHE A 263 12.09 18.82 -7.08
N LYS A 264 12.60 19.67 -7.98
CA LYS A 264 13.73 20.57 -7.70
C LYS A 264 13.57 21.90 -8.43
N ASP A 265 13.95 23.00 -7.76
CA ASP A 265 14.17 24.32 -8.37
C ASP A 265 15.41 24.29 -9.29
N SER A 266 15.27 23.69 -10.47
CA SER A 266 16.34 23.52 -11.43
C SER A 266 15.80 23.36 -12.84
N TYR A 267 16.71 23.39 -13.83
CA TYR A 267 16.38 23.17 -15.23
C TYR A 267 16.16 21.68 -15.53
N LEU A 268 15.17 21.09 -14.87
CA LEU A 268 14.69 19.72 -15.07
C LEU A 268 13.28 19.75 -15.64
N PHE A 269 12.95 18.74 -16.44
CA PHE A 269 11.66 18.66 -17.11
C PHE A 269 10.68 17.82 -16.31
N TYR A 270 9.51 18.38 -16.08
CA TYR A 270 8.39 17.73 -15.44
C TYR A 270 7.18 17.77 -16.37
N ARG A 271 6.24 16.86 -16.16
CA ARG A 271 5.02 16.73 -16.94
C ARG A 271 3.85 16.43 -16.00
N PHE A 272 2.66 16.88 -16.36
CA PHE A 272 1.43 16.46 -15.68
C PHE A 272 1.06 15.04 -16.10
N CYS A 273 0.77 14.16 -15.16
CA CYS A 273 0.44 12.76 -15.44
C CYS A 273 -0.80 12.62 -16.35
N GLU A 274 -1.70 13.61 -16.36
CA GLU A 274 -2.86 13.63 -17.25
C GLU A 274 -2.52 13.88 -18.74
N ASP A 275 -1.34 14.44 -19.03
CA ASP A 275 -0.88 14.76 -20.39
C ASP A 275 -0.06 13.61 -21.03
N GLU A 276 0.11 12.49 -20.31
CA GLU A 276 0.78 11.29 -20.82
C GLU A 276 -0.20 10.48 -21.71
N LYS A 277 0.03 10.51 -23.03
CA LYS A 277 -0.73 9.73 -24.04
C LYS A 277 0.00 8.47 -24.48
#